data_AF-X1U251-F1
#
_entry.id   AF-X1U251-F1
#
_cell.length_a   1.000
_cell.length_b   1.000
_cell.length_c   1.000
_cell.angle_alpha   90.00
_cell.angle_beta   90.00
_cell.angle_gamma   90.00
#
_symmetry.space_group_name_H-M   'P 1'
#
loop_
_entity.id
_entity.type
_entity.pdbx_description
1 polymer ?
#
loop_
_entity_poly.entity_id
_entity_poly.type
_entity_poly.pdbx_seq_one_letter_code
_entity_poly.pdbx_strand_id
1 'polypeptide(L)'
;ASICRKVARKVAEGKETMTRVTSKNVEKYLGPHKIFRDQLLKKDQVGVTTGVAWTAAGGDILFVEATKAKGKGILSLTGLLGDVMKESAQAALTYARVHAKEFGIDNRMFSQNDFHIHVPEGAIPKDGPSAGVTMATSLISICTDQKVKCDVAMTGEITLRGYVLPVGGIKEKVLAARRAGVKKMILPLLCKKDLIDIPKKVIKEIEFIFVEEVNEVFEHALVGGNMKPRTSHENT
;
A
#
# COMPACT_ATOMS: atom_id res chain seq x y z
N ALA A 1 30.87 1.00 -2.14
CA ALA A 1 32.23 0.89 -1.56
C ALA A 1 32.61 -0.52 -1.05
N SER A 2 31.69 -1.36 -0.56
CA SER A 2 32.03 -2.66 0.06
C SER A 2 32.77 -3.66 -0.85
N ILE A 3 32.41 -3.73 -2.13
CA ILE A 3 33.11 -4.59 -3.10
C ILE A 3 34.56 -4.15 -3.26
N CYS A 4 34.79 -2.87 -3.54
CA CYS A 4 36.14 -2.31 -3.72
C CYS A 4 37.02 -2.56 -2.49
N ARG A 5 36.49 -2.37 -1.27
CA ARG A 5 37.23 -2.67 -0.03
C ARG A 5 37.64 -4.15 0.09
N LYS A 6 36.75 -5.06 -0.30
CA LYS A 6 37.01 -6.50 -0.21
C LYS A 6 37.97 -7.00 -1.29
N VAL A 7 37.94 -6.37 -2.47
CA VAL A 7 38.96 -6.58 -3.52
C VAL A 7 40.31 -6.02 -3.07
N ALA A 8 40.36 -4.79 -2.56
CA ALA A 8 41.59 -4.18 -2.04
C ALA A 8 42.23 -5.00 -0.91
N ARG A 9 41.42 -5.55 0.00
CA ARG A 9 41.90 -6.48 1.03
C ARG A 9 42.54 -7.74 0.43
N LYS A 10 41.94 -8.34 -0.59
CA LYS A 10 42.52 -9.53 -1.26
C LYS A 10 43.85 -9.22 -1.93
N VAL A 11 43.96 -8.05 -2.57
CA VAL A 11 45.22 -7.58 -3.16
C VAL A 11 46.28 -7.38 -2.08
N ALA A 12 45.92 -6.74 -0.96
CA ALA A 12 46.83 -6.57 0.18
C ALA A 12 47.24 -7.90 0.85
N GLU A 13 46.39 -8.94 0.79
CA GLU A 13 46.70 -10.31 1.22
C GLU A 13 47.59 -11.09 0.22
N GLY A 14 48.16 -10.42 -0.80
CA GLY A 14 49.05 -11.03 -1.79
C GLY A 14 48.35 -11.86 -2.86
N LYS A 15 47.01 -11.76 -2.98
CA LYS A 15 46.25 -12.43 -4.05
C LYS A 15 46.16 -11.48 -5.24
N GLU A 16 47.14 -11.53 -6.14
CA GLU A 16 47.06 -10.81 -7.40
C GLU A 16 46.12 -11.52 -8.38
N THR A 17 45.07 -10.82 -8.81
CA THR A 17 44.43 -11.03 -10.12
C THR A 17 43.40 -9.93 -10.38
N MET A 18 43.28 -9.54 -11.65
CA MET A 18 42.14 -8.79 -12.17
C MET A 18 40.84 -9.48 -11.69
N THR A 19 40.10 -8.80 -10.81
CA THR A 19 38.93 -9.39 -10.16
C THR A 19 37.67 -9.02 -10.94
N ARG A 20 37.18 -9.94 -11.77
CA ARG A 20 35.89 -9.77 -12.47
C ARG A 20 34.73 -10.09 -11.53
N VAL A 21 33.99 -9.05 -11.13
CA VAL A 21 32.74 -9.21 -10.37
C VAL A 21 31.58 -9.37 -11.35
N THR A 22 30.79 -10.43 -11.17
CA THR A 22 29.63 -10.80 -12.01
C THR A 22 28.42 -11.08 -11.13
N SER A 23 27.21 -11.10 -11.71
CA SER A 23 25.99 -11.47 -10.98
C SER A 23 26.08 -12.82 -10.26
N LYS A 24 26.84 -13.78 -10.81
CA LYS A 24 27.04 -15.12 -10.22
C LYS A 24 27.97 -15.15 -9.01
N ASN A 25 28.85 -14.16 -8.83
CA ASN A 25 29.86 -14.16 -7.76
C ASN A 25 29.76 -12.98 -6.79
N VAL A 26 28.85 -12.02 -7.06
CA VAL A 26 28.68 -10.81 -6.26
C VAL A 26 28.36 -11.10 -4.79
N GLU A 27 27.65 -12.20 -4.51
CA GLU A 27 27.30 -12.65 -3.16
C GLU A 27 28.55 -12.96 -2.31
N LYS A 28 29.64 -13.46 -2.93
CA LYS A 28 30.92 -13.65 -2.24
C LYS A 28 31.51 -12.33 -1.73
N TYR A 29 31.17 -11.23 -2.38
CA TYR A 29 31.66 -9.90 -2.01
C TYR A 29 30.72 -9.19 -1.06
N LEU A 30 29.43 -9.18 -1.36
CA LEU A 30 28.40 -8.44 -0.62
C LEU A 30 27.76 -9.23 0.53
N GLY A 31 28.03 -10.53 0.65
CA GLY A 31 27.26 -11.42 1.52
C GLY A 31 25.96 -11.86 0.85
N PRO A 32 25.09 -12.60 1.58
CA PRO A 32 23.82 -13.12 1.05
C PRO A 32 22.94 -12.00 0.47
N HIS A 33 22.07 -12.37 -0.45
CA HIS A 33 21.14 -11.43 -1.09
C HIS A 33 20.36 -10.67 -0.01
N LYS A 34 20.51 -9.34 0.00
CA LYS A 34 19.67 -8.50 0.87
C LYS A 34 18.26 -8.51 0.28
N ILE A 35 17.32 -9.12 0.99
CA ILE A 35 15.90 -8.97 0.67
C ILE A 35 15.60 -7.48 0.80
N PHE A 36 15.21 -6.84 -0.29
CA PHE A 36 14.85 -5.43 -0.28
C PHE A 36 13.51 -5.29 0.44
N ARG A 37 13.41 -4.31 1.34
CA ARG A 37 12.20 -4.04 2.14
C ARG A 37 11.02 -3.64 1.25
N ASP A 38 11.32 -3.01 0.12
CA ASP A 38 10.36 -2.55 -0.90
C ASP A 38 9.77 -3.71 -1.72
N GLN A 39 10.03 -4.99 -1.41
CA GLN A 39 9.43 -6.09 -2.17
C GLN A 39 7.94 -6.21 -1.84
N LEU A 40 7.12 -6.28 -2.88
CA LEU A 40 5.70 -6.57 -2.75
C LEU A 40 5.42 -7.90 -2.05
N LEU A 41 4.19 -8.00 -1.54
CA LEU A 41 3.66 -9.25 -1.01
C LEU A 41 3.75 -10.34 -2.09
N LYS A 42 4.07 -11.57 -1.67
CA LYS A 42 4.21 -12.71 -2.59
C LYS A 42 2.88 -13.34 -3.00
N LYS A 43 1.81 -13.04 -2.28
CA LYS A 43 0.48 -13.63 -2.44
C LYS A 43 -0.59 -12.66 -1.98
N ASP A 44 -1.78 -12.79 -2.56
CA ASP A 44 -2.97 -12.09 -2.13
C ASP A 44 -3.33 -12.48 -0.70
N GLN A 45 -3.71 -11.49 0.12
CA GLN A 45 -3.98 -11.67 1.55
C GLN A 45 -5.20 -10.89 1.98
N VAL A 46 -5.93 -11.44 2.95
CA VAL A 46 -7.03 -10.73 3.61
C VAL A 46 -6.41 -9.74 4.60
N GLY A 47 -6.93 -8.51 4.61
CA GLY A 47 -6.55 -7.46 5.55
C GLY A 47 -5.19 -6.82 5.33
N VAL A 48 -4.46 -7.15 4.25
CA VAL A 48 -3.16 -6.53 3.97
C VAL A 48 -3.19 -5.83 2.62
N THR A 49 -3.03 -4.51 2.62
CA THR A 49 -3.06 -3.69 1.40
C THR A 49 -1.74 -2.96 1.20
N THR A 50 -1.24 -2.95 -0.03
CA THR A 50 -0.06 -2.16 -0.41
C THR A 50 -0.46 -0.70 -0.67
N GLY A 51 0.01 0.21 0.20
CA GLY A 51 -0.03 1.65 0.02
C GLY A 51 1.29 2.22 -0.48
N VAL A 52 1.27 3.46 -0.93
CA VAL A 52 2.49 4.22 -1.25
C VAL A 52 2.44 5.58 -0.56
N ALA A 53 3.44 5.89 0.27
CA ALA A 53 3.56 7.18 0.94
C ALA A 53 4.75 7.96 0.42
N TRP A 54 4.74 9.23 0.79
CA TRP A 54 5.84 10.13 0.61
C TRP A 54 6.49 10.38 1.97
N THR A 55 7.80 10.19 2.05
CA THR A 55 8.61 10.48 3.24
C THR A 55 9.66 11.53 2.89
N ALA A 56 10.35 12.06 3.90
CA ALA A 56 11.49 12.96 3.69
C ALA A 56 12.64 12.34 2.87
N ALA A 57 12.74 11.01 2.83
CA ALA A 57 13.73 10.27 2.04
C ALA A 57 13.25 9.91 0.63
N GLY A 58 12.01 10.29 0.27
CA GLY A 58 11.35 9.96 -0.99
C GLY A 58 10.15 9.03 -0.79
N GLY A 59 9.65 8.49 -1.91
CA GLY A 59 8.51 7.58 -1.90
C GLY A 59 8.87 6.21 -1.35
N ASP A 60 7.96 5.63 -0.57
CA ASP A 60 8.12 4.31 0.05
C ASP A 60 6.83 3.48 -0.03
N ILE A 61 7.00 2.15 0.00
CA ILE A 61 5.89 1.19 0.04
C ILE A 61 5.49 0.93 1.48
N LEU A 62 4.21 0.99 1.77
CA LEU A 62 3.70 0.64 3.10
C LEU A 62 2.72 -0.50 2.97
N PHE A 63 2.81 -1.42 3.91
CA PHE A 63 1.80 -2.45 4.08
C PHE A 63 0.86 -1.99 5.19
N VAL A 64 -0.40 -1.78 4.86
CA VAL A 64 -1.43 -1.54 5.87
C VAL A 64 -2.03 -2.88 6.21
N GLU A 65 -1.89 -3.29 7.47
CA GLU A 65 -2.44 -4.51 8.01
C GLU A 65 -3.66 -4.17 8.85
N ALA A 66 -4.76 -4.86 8.64
CA ALA A 66 -5.97 -4.76 9.43
C ALA A 66 -6.36 -6.14 9.95
N THR A 67 -6.85 -6.19 11.19
CA THR A 67 -7.45 -7.39 11.78
C THR A 67 -8.68 -7.02 12.59
N LYS A 68 -9.52 -8.01 12.88
CA LYS A 68 -10.67 -7.88 13.76
C LYS A 68 -10.71 -9.02 14.77
N ALA A 69 -11.14 -8.72 15.98
CA ALA A 69 -11.34 -9.71 17.04
C ALA A 69 -12.65 -9.41 17.77
N LYS A 70 -13.26 -10.42 18.42
CA LYS A 70 -14.47 -10.19 19.23
C LYS A 70 -14.20 -9.12 20.29
N GLY A 71 -15.10 -8.14 20.37
CA GLY A 71 -14.87 -6.92 21.14
C GLY A 71 -16.10 -6.03 21.21
N LYS A 72 -15.88 -4.72 21.36
CA LYS A 72 -16.92 -3.70 21.61
C LYS A 72 -17.02 -2.64 20.50
N GLY A 73 -16.32 -2.80 19.39
CA GLY A 73 -16.31 -1.83 18.29
C GLY A 73 -15.17 -0.81 18.34
N ILE A 74 -14.13 -1.08 19.14
CA ILE A 74 -12.99 -0.17 19.33
C ILE A 74 -12.07 -0.25 18.11
N LEU A 75 -11.58 0.91 17.64
CA LEU A 75 -10.52 1.00 16.63
C LEU A 75 -9.18 1.27 17.31
N SER A 76 -8.26 0.32 17.20
CA SER A 76 -6.87 0.43 17.67
C SER A 76 -5.94 0.72 16.49
N LEU A 77 -4.96 1.60 16.70
CA LEU A 77 -4.02 2.02 15.66
C LEU A 77 -2.58 1.91 16.18
N THR A 78 -1.70 1.23 15.43
CA THR A 78 -0.27 1.09 15.80
C THR A 78 0.65 1.34 14.60
N GLY A 79 1.92 1.66 14.87
CA GLY A 79 2.92 1.98 13.83
C GLY A 79 3.32 3.46 13.76
N LEU A 80 3.24 4.18 14.90
CA LEU A 80 3.61 5.60 15.02
C LEU A 80 2.87 6.51 14.02
N LEU A 81 1.54 6.37 13.98
CA LEU A 81 0.68 7.20 13.16
C LEU A 81 0.52 8.60 13.77
N GLY A 82 0.70 9.63 12.96
CA GLY A 82 0.34 11.01 13.29
C GLY A 82 -1.18 11.21 13.30
N ASP A 83 -1.63 12.37 13.77
CA ASP A 83 -3.05 12.61 14.03
C ASP A 83 -3.89 12.65 12.74
N VAL A 84 -3.35 13.17 11.63
CA VAL A 84 -4.04 13.20 10.33
C VAL A 84 -4.27 11.77 9.81
N MET A 85 -3.30 10.89 10.03
CA MET A 85 -3.43 9.49 9.62
C MET A 85 -4.42 8.72 10.53
N LYS A 86 -4.51 9.06 11.82
CA LYS A 86 -5.54 8.51 12.72
C LYS A 86 -6.95 8.94 12.31
N GLU A 87 -7.13 10.21 11.94
CA GLU A 87 -8.41 10.71 11.41
C GLU A 87 -8.78 9.99 10.11
N SER A 88 -7.82 9.77 9.23
CA SER A 88 -8.02 9.00 7.99
C SER A 88 -8.46 7.56 8.26
N ALA A 89 -7.92 6.92 9.30
CA ALA A 89 -8.35 5.58 9.73
C ALA A 89 -9.78 5.58 10.26
N GLN A 90 -10.17 6.61 11.03
CA GLN A 90 -11.53 6.77 11.53
C GLN A 90 -12.52 7.04 10.39
N ALA A 91 -12.14 7.86 9.41
CA ALA A 91 -12.95 8.11 8.22
C ALA A 91 -13.17 6.82 7.41
N ALA A 92 -12.11 6.02 7.22
CA ALA A 92 -12.19 4.72 6.56
C ALA A 92 -13.13 3.74 7.27
N LEU A 93 -13.04 3.64 8.61
CA LEU A 93 -13.95 2.79 9.39
C LEU A 93 -15.39 3.29 9.33
N THR A 94 -15.59 4.60 9.39
CA THR A 94 -16.92 5.21 9.29
C THR A 94 -17.54 4.92 7.93
N TYR A 95 -16.77 5.07 6.84
CA TYR A 95 -17.21 4.75 5.49
C TYR A 95 -17.65 3.28 5.38
N ALA A 96 -16.81 2.35 5.84
CA ALA A 96 -17.12 0.91 5.81
C ALA A 96 -18.39 0.57 6.61
N ARG A 97 -18.62 1.27 7.72
CA ARG A 97 -19.79 1.08 8.58
C ARG A 97 -21.08 1.61 7.93
N VAL A 98 -21.02 2.78 7.29
CA VAL A 98 -22.18 3.39 6.60
C VAL A 98 -22.60 2.55 5.38
N HIS A 99 -21.63 2.05 4.61
CA HIS A 99 -21.89 1.30 3.37
C HIS A 99 -21.88 -0.23 3.59
N ALA A 100 -21.95 -0.69 4.84
CA ALA A 100 -21.87 -2.10 5.19
C ALA A 100 -22.84 -2.98 4.40
N LYS A 101 -24.09 -2.51 4.22
CA LYS A 101 -25.13 -3.23 3.47
C LYS A 101 -24.75 -3.44 2.00
N GLU A 102 -24.14 -2.45 1.37
CA GLU A 102 -23.76 -2.49 -0.05
C GLU A 102 -22.69 -3.57 -0.31
N PHE A 103 -21.84 -3.80 0.68
CA PHE A 103 -20.79 -4.81 0.67
C PHE A 103 -21.21 -6.16 1.28
N GLY A 104 -22.48 -6.32 1.66
CA GLY A 104 -22.98 -7.56 2.29
C GLY A 104 -22.43 -7.83 3.69
N ILE A 105 -21.96 -6.78 4.39
CA ILE A 105 -21.41 -6.87 5.74
C ILE A 105 -22.56 -6.70 6.75
N ASP A 106 -22.65 -7.61 7.74
CA ASP A 106 -23.56 -7.43 8.87
C ASP A 106 -23.12 -6.25 9.74
N ASN A 107 -24.00 -5.25 9.91
CA ASN A 107 -23.76 -4.09 10.76
C ASN A 107 -23.38 -4.45 12.20
N ARG A 108 -23.85 -5.60 12.73
CA ARG A 108 -23.48 -6.08 14.07
C ARG A 108 -21.98 -6.35 14.19
N MET A 109 -21.28 -6.60 13.07
CA MET A 109 -19.84 -6.80 13.06
C MET A 109 -19.10 -5.61 13.67
N PHE A 110 -19.57 -4.38 13.43
CA PHE A 110 -18.89 -3.17 13.90
C PHE A 110 -19.09 -2.87 15.38
N SER A 111 -20.11 -3.44 16.02
CA SER A 111 -20.34 -3.32 17.47
C SER A 111 -19.85 -4.53 18.26
N GLN A 112 -19.68 -5.68 17.62
CA GLN A 112 -19.26 -6.94 18.24
C GLN A 112 -17.78 -7.27 18.04
N ASN A 113 -17.05 -6.49 17.25
CA ASN A 113 -15.63 -6.72 17.01
C ASN A 113 -14.84 -5.43 17.19
N ASP A 114 -13.68 -5.56 17.82
CA ASP A 114 -12.65 -4.53 17.79
C ASP A 114 -11.83 -4.69 16.51
N PHE A 115 -11.40 -3.56 15.97
CA PHE A 115 -10.60 -3.46 14.75
C PHE A 115 -9.22 -2.95 15.13
N HIS A 116 -8.18 -3.50 14.51
CA HIS A 116 -6.82 -3.02 14.70
C HIS A 116 -6.17 -2.81 13.35
N ILE A 117 -5.75 -1.58 13.07
CA ILE A 117 -4.90 -1.25 11.94
C ILE A 117 -3.45 -1.06 12.41
N HIS A 118 -2.55 -1.79 11.78
CA HIS A 118 -1.11 -1.68 11.96
C HIS A 118 -0.46 -1.23 10.65
N VAL A 119 0.42 -0.24 10.72
CA VAL A 119 1.21 0.20 9.56
C VAL A 119 2.69 0.07 9.91
N PRO A 120 3.34 -1.07 9.62
CA PRO A 120 4.73 -1.34 10.00
C PRO A 120 5.69 -0.35 9.32
N GLU A 121 6.63 0.25 10.07
CA GLU A 121 7.96 0.76 9.62
C GLU A 121 8.72 1.51 10.75
N GLY A 122 8.83 0.88 11.92
CA GLY A 122 9.77 1.37 12.95
C GLY A 122 9.49 2.78 13.47
N ALA A 123 10.55 3.57 13.67
CA ALA A 123 10.57 4.83 14.43
C ALA A 123 10.28 6.11 13.61
N ILE A 124 9.92 6.00 12.32
CA ILE A 124 9.64 7.15 11.46
C ILE A 124 8.14 7.46 11.57
N PRO A 125 7.76 8.66 12.06
CA PRO A 125 6.35 9.05 12.12
C PRO A 125 5.73 9.04 10.73
N LYS A 126 4.54 8.46 10.62
CA LYS A 126 3.74 8.43 9.40
C LYS A 126 2.57 9.34 9.56
N ASP A 127 2.61 10.47 8.88
CA ASP A 127 1.55 11.45 8.95
C ASP A 127 1.12 11.90 7.55
N GLY A 128 -0.16 12.22 7.42
CA GLY A 128 -0.79 12.64 6.19
C GLY A 128 -1.91 11.71 5.70
N PRO A 129 -2.84 12.23 4.89
CA PRO A 129 -4.10 11.56 4.60
C PRO A 129 -4.00 10.52 3.48
N SER A 130 -2.83 10.40 2.83
CA SER A 130 -2.67 9.68 1.56
C SER A 130 -2.79 8.15 1.61
N ALA A 131 -2.99 7.59 2.80
CA ALA A 131 -3.24 6.17 3.02
C ALA A 131 -4.71 5.87 3.35
N GLY A 132 -5.62 6.85 3.24
CA GLY A 132 -7.04 6.70 3.54
C GLY A 132 -7.70 5.56 2.76
N VAL A 133 -7.50 5.52 1.44
CA VAL A 133 -8.02 4.45 0.58
C VAL A 133 -7.39 3.09 0.88
N THR A 134 -6.11 3.07 1.28
CA THR A 134 -5.38 1.86 1.67
C THR A 134 -5.95 1.25 2.96
N MET A 135 -6.27 2.10 3.93
CA MET A 135 -6.90 1.69 5.19
C MET A 135 -8.34 1.22 4.97
N ALA A 136 -9.11 1.93 4.15
CA ALA A 136 -10.46 1.53 3.78
C ALA A 136 -10.47 0.15 3.11
N THR A 137 -9.57 -0.08 2.16
CA THR A 137 -9.45 -1.38 1.47
C THR A 137 -9.11 -2.51 2.45
N SER A 138 -8.17 -2.29 3.37
CA SER A 138 -7.78 -3.29 4.38
C SER A 138 -8.94 -3.62 5.33
N LEU A 139 -9.72 -2.61 5.74
CA LEU A 139 -10.91 -2.80 6.57
C LEU A 139 -12.03 -3.54 5.83
N ILE A 140 -12.34 -3.15 4.60
CA ILE A 140 -13.33 -3.84 3.77
C ILE A 140 -12.93 -5.28 3.53
N SER A 141 -11.64 -5.53 3.26
CA SER A 141 -11.10 -6.87 3.08
C SER A 141 -11.35 -7.78 4.30
N ILE A 142 -11.02 -7.34 5.52
CA ILE A 142 -11.32 -8.16 6.72
C ILE A 142 -12.81 -8.29 7.01
N CYS A 143 -13.63 -7.31 6.66
CA CYS A 143 -15.08 -7.36 6.87
C CYS A 143 -15.77 -8.35 5.92
N THR A 144 -15.28 -8.44 4.68
CA THR A 144 -15.83 -9.27 3.61
C THR A 144 -15.13 -10.62 3.43
N ASP A 145 -14.01 -10.83 4.14
CA ASP A 145 -13.10 -11.98 3.98
C ASP A 145 -12.56 -12.12 2.54
N GLN A 146 -12.46 -11.01 1.82
CA GLN A 146 -11.92 -10.97 0.47
C GLN A 146 -10.44 -10.63 0.49
N LYS A 147 -9.64 -11.33 -0.32
CA LYS A 147 -8.21 -11.04 -0.44
C LYS A 147 -7.99 -9.75 -1.21
N VAL A 148 -6.93 -9.02 -0.85
CA VAL A 148 -6.41 -7.88 -1.61
C VAL A 148 -5.30 -8.39 -2.54
N LYS A 149 -5.29 -7.91 -3.79
CA LYS A 149 -4.29 -8.26 -4.80
C LYS A 149 -2.91 -7.76 -4.37
N CYS A 150 -1.91 -8.64 -4.35
CA CYS A 150 -0.57 -8.28 -3.90
C CYS A 150 0.21 -7.38 -4.88
N ASP A 151 -0.17 -7.37 -6.16
CA ASP A 151 0.50 -6.64 -7.23
C ASP A 151 -0.09 -5.24 -7.51
N VAL A 152 -1.12 -4.86 -6.74
CA VAL A 152 -1.78 -3.56 -6.76
C VAL A 152 -1.26 -2.69 -5.61
N ALA A 153 -0.85 -1.47 -5.92
CA ALA A 153 -0.58 -0.45 -4.91
C ALA A 153 -1.53 0.75 -5.07
N MET A 154 -1.79 1.49 -4.00
CA MET A 154 -2.71 2.62 -4.04
C MET A 154 -2.25 3.79 -3.16
N THR A 155 -2.70 4.99 -3.50
CA THR A 155 -2.60 6.18 -2.66
C THR A 155 -3.81 7.07 -2.91
N GLY A 156 -4.26 7.77 -1.89
CA GLY A 156 -5.45 8.60 -1.97
C GLY A 156 -5.98 8.92 -0.59
N GLU A 157 -6.45 10.14 -0.42
CA GLU A 157 -7.23 10.52 0.75
C GLU A 157 -8.69 10.09 0.56
N ILE A 158 -9.32 9.64 1.63
CA ILE A 158 -10.72 9.21 1.61
C ILE A 158 -11.58 10.22 2.36
N THR A 159 -12.73 10.58 1.79
CA THR A 159 -13.75 11.34 2.49
C THR A 159 -14.82 10.43 3.10
N LEU A 160 -15.56 10.94 4.08
CA LEU A 160 -16.72 10.22 4.64
C LEU A 160 -17.81 9.88 3.60
N ARG A 161 -17.83 10.62 2.47
CA ARG A 161 -18.76 10.40 1.35
C ARG A 161 -18.26 9.40 0.31
N GLY A 162 -17.03 8.89 0.47
CA GLY A 162 -16.46 7.92 -0.47
C GLY A 162 -15.64 8.52 -1.61
N TYR A 163 -15.52 9.85 -1.72
CA TYR A 163 -14.63 10.46 -2.71
C TYR A 163 -13.15 10.20 -2.38
N VAL A 164 -12.36 10.02 -3.44
CA VAL A 164 -10.90 9.87 -3.39
C VAL A 164 -10.25 11.20 -3.78
N LEU A 165 -9.63 11.86 -2.80
CA LEU A 165 -9.02 13.17 -2.96
C LEU A 165 -7.55 13.10 -3.41
N PRO A 166 -7.07 14.11 -4.15
CA PRO A 166 -5.70 14.17 -4.64
C PRO A 166 -4.68 14.23 -3.50
N VAL A 167 -3.49 13.68 -3.77
CA VAL A 167 -2.39 13.59 -2.80
C VAL A 167 -1.09 14.07 -3.43
N GLY A 168 -0.18 14.58 -2.61
CA GLY A 168 1.14 15.05 -3.05
C GLY A 168 2.14 13.92 -3.31
N GLY A 169 3.29 14.29 -3.90
CA GLY A 169 4.46 13.42 -4.08
C GLY A 169 4.27 12.30 -5.10
N ILE A 170 3.44 12.51 -6.12
CA ILE A 170 3.08 11.46 -7.10
C ILE A 170 4.31 10.91 -7.82
N LYS A 171 5.24 11.77 -8.23
CA LYS A 171 6.48 11.35 -8.90
C LYS A 171 7.28 10.37 -8.03
N GLU A 172 7.52 10.73 -6.77
CA GLU A 172 8.29 9.90 -5.83
C GLU A 172 7.57 8.59 -5.52
N LYS A 173 6.25 8.63 -5.34
CA LYS A 173 5.40 7.46 -5.09
C LYS A 173 5.42 6.49 -6.27
N VAL A 174 5.27 6.98 -7.50
CA VAL A 174 5.33 6.16 -8.71
C VAL A 174 6.72 5.53 -8.87
N LEU A 175 7.79 6.26 -8.58
CA LEU A 175 9.14 5.70 -8.59
C LEU A 175 9.32 4.62 -7.53
N ALA A 176 8.72 4.76 -6.35
CA ALA A 176 8.72 3.73 -5.31
C ALA A 176 7.97 2.47 -5.73
N ALA A 177 6.73 2.65 -6.23
CA ALA A 177 5.92 1.58 -6.80
C ALA A 177 6.68 0.79 -7.87
N ARG A 178 7.37 1.50 -8.76
CA ARG A 178 8.21 0.88 -9.80
C ARG A 178 9.36 0.06 -9.21
N ARG A 179 10.10 0.61 -8.24
CA ARG A 179 11.22 -0.11 -7.57
C ARG A 179 10.74 -1.38 -6.89
N ALA A 180 9.54 -1.34 -6.32
CA ALA A 180 8.90 -2.44 -5.64
C ALA A 180 8.35 -3.54 -6.58
N GLY A 181 8.24 -3.23 -7.87
CA GLY A 181 7.70 -4.15 -8.87
C GLY A 181 6.17 -4.14 -8.98
N VAL A 182 5.52 -3.06 -8.53
CA VAL A 182 4.07 -2.83 -8.69
C VAL A 182 3.68 -2.93 -10.16
N LYS A 183 2.59 -3.66 -10.41
CA LYS A 183 2.03 -3.83 -11.76
C LYS A 183 0.90 -2.87 -12.01
N LYS A 184 0.05 -2.63 -10.99
CA LYS A 184 -1.09 -1.72 -11.09
C LYS A 184 -1.04 -0.70 -9.96
N MET A 185 -1.22 0.57 -10.28
CA MET A 185 -1.26 1.64 -9.30
C MET A 185 -2.58 2.40 -9.39
N ILE A 186 -3.32 2.42 -8.29
CA ILE A 186 -4.56 3.18 -8.14
C ILE A 186 -4.22 4.58 -7.64
N LEU A 187 -4.68 5.60 -8.37
CA LEU A 187 -4.44 7.01 -8.12
C LEU A 187 -5.75 7.80 -8.15
N PRO A 188 -5.86 8.91 -7.39
CA PRO A 188 -6.97 9.84 -7.55
C PRO A 188 -7.00 10.39 -8.98
N LEU A 189 -8.18 10.57 -9.58
CA LEU A 189 -8.32 11.06 -10.95
C LEU A 189 -7.60 12.39 -11.17
N LEU A 190 -7.71 13.29 -10.19
CA LEU A 190 -7.09 14.61 -10.24
C LEU A 190 -5.55 14.57 -10.24
N CYS A 191 -4.93 13.45 -9.86
CA CYS A 191 -3.48 13.25 -9.90
C CYS A 191 -2.97 12.83 -11.29
N LYS A 192 -3.86 12.62 -12.28
CA LYS A 192 -3.47 12.27 -13.65
C LYS A 192 -2.54 13.31 -14.29
N LYS A 193 -2.76 14.59 -13.98
CA LYS A 193 -1.92 15.70 -14.46
C LYS A 193 -0.47 15.60 -13.95
N ASP A 194 -0.26 15.03 -12.76
CA ASP A 194 1.05 14.94 -12.11
C ASP A 194 1.94 13.85 -12.72
N LEU A 195 1.37 12.98 -13.56
CA LEU A 195 2.16 11.99 -14.31
C LEU A 195 3.01 12.61 -15.43
N ILE A 196 2.77 13.87 -15.82
CA ILE A 196 3.56 14.53 -16.87
C ILE A 196 5.05 14.66 -16.51
N ASP A 197 5.34 14.73 -15.20
CA ASP A 197 6.70 14.89 -14.67
C ASP A 197 7.47 13.56 -14.57
N ILE A 198 6.85 12.46 -15.04
CA ILE A 198 7.39 11.10 -14.91
C ILE A 198 7.89 10.62 -16.28
N PRO A 199 9.11 10.05 -16.36
CA PRO A 199 9.63 9.53 -17.61
C PRO A 199 8.70 8.49 -18.25
N LYS A 200 8.42 8.62 -19.55
CA LYS A 200 7.53 7.72 -20.31
C LYS A 200 7.85 6.23 -20.16
N LYS A 201 9.14 5.89 -19.94
CA LYS A 201 9.57 4.51 -19.68
C LYS A 201 8.96 3.96 -18.39
N VAL A 202 8.93 4.75 -17.32
CA VAL A 202 8.31 4.37 -16.05
C VAL A 202 6.80 4.22 -16.20
N ILE A 203 6.17 5.16 -16.91
CA ILE A 203 4.71 5.13 -17.14
C ILE A 203 4.28 3.86 -17.87
N LYS A 204 5.10 3.33 -18.79
CA LYS A 204 4.80 2.09 -19.53
C LYS A 204 4.98 0.80 -18.72
N GLU A 205 5.68 0.85 -17.58
CA GLU A 205 5.97 -0.33 -16.76
C GLU A 205 4.86 -0.61 -15.71
N ILE A 206 4.00 0.39 -15.44
CA ILE A 206 2.91 0.33 -14.46
C ILE A 206 1.60 0.67 -15.16
N GLU A 207 0.56 -0.13 -14.93
CA GLU A 207 -0.81 0.19 -15.31
C GLU A 207 -1.41 1.16 -14.29
N PHE A 208 -1.81 2.36 -14.72
CA PHE A 208 -2.44 3.36 -13.85
C PHE A 208 -3.95 3.30 -13.94
N ILE A 209 -4.59 3.21 -12.77
CA ILE A 209 -6.04 3.20 -12.60
C ILE A 209 -6.40 4.49 -11.89
N PHE A 210 -7.22 5.31 -12.52
CA PHE A 210 -7.66 6.59 -11.97
C PHE A 210 -9.07 6.47 -11.45
N VAL A 211 -9.28 6.91 -10.22
CA VAL A 211 -10.57 6.75 -9.51
C VAL A 211 -11.03 8.09 -8.94
N GLU A 212 -12.34 8.28 -8.88
CA GLU A 212 -13.00 9.39 -8.17
C GLU A 212 -13.63 8.92 -6.87
N GLU A 213 -14.09 7.67 -6.83
CA GLU A 213 -14.76 7.06 -5.68
C GLU A 213 -14.02 5.83 -5.15
N VAL A 214 -14.14 5.59 -3.86
CA VAL A 214 -13.46 4.48 -3.18
C VAL A 214 -14.03 3.12 -3.59
N ASN A 215 -15.26 3.07 -4.11
CA ASN A 215 -15.84 1.84 -4.67
C ASN A 215 -15.00 1.31 -5.84
N GLU A 216 -14.56 2.20 -6.74
CA GLU A 216 -13.67 1.85 -7.86
C GLU A 216 -12.33 1.31 -7.35
N VAL A 217 -11.83 1.83 -6.21
CA VAL A 217 -10.62 1.29 -5.56
C VAL A 217 -10.83 -0.17 -5.21
N PHE A 218 -11.96 -0.53 -4.59
CA PHE A 218 -12.24 -1.89 -4.15
C PHE A 218 -12.40 -2.86 -5.33
N GLU A 219 -13.07 -2.44 -6.40
CA GLU A 219 -13.22 -3.24 -7.64
C GLU A 219 -11.86 -3.64 -8.23
N HIS A 220 -10.91 -2.71 -8.23
CA HIS A 220 -9.59 -2.93 -8.77
C HIS A 220 -8.64 -3.64 -7.78
N ALA A 221 -8.76 -3.38 -6.48
CA ALA A 221 -7.86 -3.90 -5.46
C ALA A 221 -8.24 -5.29 -4.91
N LEU A 222 -9.52 -5.62 -4.79
CA LEU A 222 -9.97 -6.89 -4.21
C LEU A 222 -9.99 -8.01 -5.26
N VAL A 223 -9.69 -9.22 -4.80
CA VAL A 223 -9.79 -10.44 -5.61
C VAL A 223 -11.26 -10.77 -5.81
N GLY A 224 -11.70 -10.83 -7.08
CA GLY A 224 -13.08 -11.14 -7.44
C GLY A 224 -13.87 -9.98 -8.03
N GLY A 225 -13.41 -8.73 -7.86
CA GLY A 225 -13.81 -7.52 -8.62
C GLY A 225 -15.31 -7.14 -8.67
N ASN A 226 -16.20 -7.97 -8.12
CA ASN A 226 -17.64 -7.81 -8.20
C ASN A 226 -18.21 -7.58 -6.80
N MET A 227 -17.91 -6.43 -6.22
CA MET A 227 -18.83 -5.84 -5.25
C MET A 227 -19.71 -4.84 -6.00
N LYS A 228 -20.62 -5.35 -6.83
CA LYS A 228 -21.71 -4.49 -7.30
C LYS A 228 -22.47 -4.07 -6.04
N PRO A 229 -22.61 -2.77 -5.74
CA PRO A 229 -23.57 -2.34 -4.74
C PRO A 229 -24.90 -2.97 -5.14
N ARG A 230 -25.52 -3.75 -4.24
CA ARG A 230 -26.91 -4.16 -4.43
C ARG A 230 -27.71 -2.87 -4.40
N THR A 231 -27.93 -2.27 -5.56
CA THR A 231 -28.83 -1.15 -5.74
C THR A 231 -30.16 -1.55 -5.12
N SER A 232 -30.55 -0.88 -4.04
CA SER A 232 -31.91 -0.90 -3.54
C SER A 232 -32.79 -0.16 -4.56
N HIS A 233 -33.07 -0.82 -5.67
CA HIS A 233 -34.10 -0.46 -6.61
C HIS A 233 -35.01 -1.67 -6.80
N GLU A 234 -36.00 -1.73 -5.92
CA GLU A 234 -37.34 -2.28 -6.10
C GLU A 234 -38.14 -1.70 -4.92
N ASN A 235 -38.72 -0.51 -5.13
CA ASN A 235 -40.11 -0.28 -5.49
C ASN A 235 -41.11 -0.66 -4.39
N THR A 236 -41.86 0.38 -3.95
CA THR A 236 -43.11 0.40 -3.17
C THR A 236 -43.09 -0.10 -1.73
#